data_AF-A0A4Q3W8R3-F1
#
_entry.id   AF-A0A4Q3W8R3-F1
#
_cell.length_a   1.000
_cell.length_b   1.000
_cell.length_c   1.000
_cell.angle_alpha   90.00
_cell.angle_beta   90.00
_cell.angle_gamma   90.00
#
_symmetry.space_group_name_H-M   'P 1'
#
loop_
_entity.id
_entity.type
_entity.pdbx_description
1 polymer ?
#
loop_
_entity_poly.entity_id
_entity_poly.type
_entity_poly.pdbx_seq_one_letter_code
_entity_poly.pdbx_strand_id
1 'polypeptide(L)'
;MFSCATCHNQNINWADDLDKPLGNDKEPLKRNSPTVVNTAYHTSMFWDGRAKTLEDQAHDVLLNPKEMNSNENLIKRNLSNDEMYLSLFKKSFGDE
;
A
#
# COMPACT_ATOMS: atom_id res chain seq x y z
N MET A 1 12.57 -4.58 2.51
CA MET A 1 11.23 -5.11 2.20
C MET A 1 10.24 -4.29 3.00
N PHE A 2 9.27 -3.68 2.32
CA PHE A 2 8.29 -2.80 2.96
C PHE A 2 6.92 -3.47 2.99
N SER A 3 6.14 -3.11 4.01
CA SER A 3 4.70 -3.35 4.05
C SER A 3 4.00 -2.01 4.25
N CYS A 4 2.67 -1.98 4.14
CA CYS A 4 1.88 -0.80 4.44
C CYS A 4 2.22 -0.24 5.84
N ALA A 5 2.43 -1.14 6.80
CA ALA A 5 2.74 -0.79 8.19
C ALA A 5 4.12 -0.15 8.39
N THR A 6 5.02 -0.20 7.40
CA THR A 6 6.31 0.51 7.49
C THR A 6 6.11 2.03 7.53
N CYS A 7 5.20 2.56 6.72
CA CYS A 7 4.90 4.00 6.65
C CYS A 7 3.56 4.37 7.35
N HIS A 8 2.72 3.37 7.65
CA HIS A 8 1.44 3.53 8.35
C HIS A 8 1.43 2.71 9.64
N ASN A 9 2.25 3.13 10.60
CA ASN A 9 2.53 2.37 11.81
C ASN A 9 1.40 2.47 12.85
N GLN A 10 0.81 1.33 13.19
CA GLN A 10 -0.31 1.23 14.14
C GLN A 10 -0.02 1.85 15.51
N ASN A 11 1.22 1.78 16.00
CA ASN A 11 1.59 2.30 17.33
C ASN A 11 1.61 3.83 17.40
N ILE A 12 1.57 4.51 16.25
CA ILE A 12 1.56 5.96 16.13
C ILE A 12 0.36 6.42 15.30
N ASN A 13 -0.80 5.82 15.55
CA ASN A 13 -2.07 6.15 14.90
C ASN A 13 -2.08 5.87 13.39
N TRP A 14 -1.47 4.77 12.95
CA TRP A 14 -1.38 4.37 11.54
C TRP A 14 -0.75 5.45 10.65
N ALA A 15 0.17 6.23 11.21
CA ALA A 15 0.91 7.29 10.55
C ALA A 15 2.42 7.00 10.52
N ASP A 16 3.20 7.98 10.13
CA ASP A 16 4.66 7.96 10.03
C ASP A 16 5.27 8.90 11.09
N ASP A 17 6.41 8.54 11.67
CA ASP A 17 7.15 9.40 12.61
C ASP A 17 8.12 10.35 11.89
N LEU A 18 8.21 10.25 10.57
CA LEU A 18 9.01 11.13 9.72
C LEU A 18 8.17 12.20 9.01
N ASP A 19 8.76 13.37 8.81
CA ASP A 19 8.18 14.41 7.94
C ASP A 19 7.90 13.87 6.53
N LYS A 20 8.81 13.04 6.01
CA LYS A 20 8.66 12.30 4.76
C LYS A 20 9.27 10.91 4.94
N PRO A 21 8.54 9.82 4.64
CA PRO A 21 9.07 8.45 4.66
C PRO A 21 10.30 8.32 3.78
N LEU A 22 11.13 7.33 4.10
CA LEU A 22 12.22 6.91 3.23
C LEU A 22 11.71 5.88 2.22
N GLY A 23 12.06 6.08 0.96
CA GLY A 23 11.81 5.13 -0.12
C GLY A 23 12.74 3.91 -0.06
N ASN A 24 12.60 3.02 -1.04
CA ASN A 24 13.41 1.80 -1.13
C ASN A 24 14.90 2.08 -1.37
N ASP A 25 15.19 3.25 -1.95
CA ASP A 25 16.50 3.82 -2.21
C ASP A 25 17.07 4.55 -0.99
N LYS A 26 16.33 4.57 0.13
CA LYS A 26 16.61 5.32 1.37
C LYS A 26 16.60 6.84 1.20
N GLU A 27 16.08 7.34 0.07
CA GLU A 27 15.86 8.76 -0.12
C GLU A 27 14.47 9.17 0.36
N PRO A 28 14.29 10.37 0.92
CA PRO A 28 12.98 10.86 1.30
C PRO A 28 12.01 10.89 0.11
N LEU A 29 10.79 10.39 0.31
CA LEU A 29 9.71 10.55 -0.67
C LEU A 29 9.27 12.01 -0.78
N LYS A 30 8.38 12.28 -1.73
CA LYS A 30 7.94 13.66 -2.03
C LYS A 30 7.01 14.26 -0.97
N ARG A 31 6.27 13.42 -0.24
CA ARG A 31 5.19 13.83 0.68
C ARG A 31 5.19 12.95 1.92
N ASN A 32 4.61 13.46 3.00
CA ASN A 32 4.33 12.72 4.23
C ASN A 32 3.30 11.59 3.97
N SER A 33 3.43 10.48 4.70
CA SER A 33 2.46 9.37 4.68
C SER A 33 1.21 9.76 5.50
N PRO A 34 0.02 9.90 4.88
CA PRO A 34 -1.19 10.20 5.64
C PRO A 34 -1.56 9.03 6.56
N THR A 35 -2.31 9.30 7.63
CA THR A 35 -2.85 8.21 8.46
C THR A 35 -3.84 7.35 7.67
N VAL A 36 -3.88 6.04 7.95
CA VAL A 36 -4.91 5.13 7.41
C VAL A 36 -6.25 5.28 8.16
N VAL A 37 -6.25 5.86 9.36
CA VAL A 37 -7.46 6.04 10.17
C VAL A 37 -8.48 6.87 9.39
N ASN A 38 -9.72 6.37 9.34
CA ASN A 38 -10.87 7.01 8.67
C ASN A 38 -10.78 7.15 7.14
N THR A 39 -9.77 6.56 6.48
CA THR A 39 -9.63 6.61 5.01
C THR A 39 -10.85 6.09 4.25
N ALA A 40 -11.61 5.15 4.83
CA ALA A 40 -12.86 4.66 4.26
C ALA A 40 -13.94 5.75 4.04
N TYR A 41 -13.83 6.90 4.72
CA TYR A 41 -14.74 8.03 4.58
C TYR A 41 -14.21 9.13 3.66
N HIS A 42 -12.98 9.00 3.15
CA HIS A 42 -12.39 9.99 2.25
C HIS A 42 -12.97 9.86 0.85
N THR A 43 -13.25 10.99 0.20
CA THR A 43 -13.74 11.06 -1.19
C THR A 43 -12.62 11.36 -2.19
N SER A 44 -11.39 11.56 -1.70
CA SER A 44 -10.20 11.84 -2.50
C SER A 44 -8.97 11.33 -1.76
N MET A 45 -8.04 10.77 -2.53
CA MET A 45 -6.85 10.09 -2.05
C MET A 45 -5.59 10.78 -2.61
N PHE A 46 -4.45 10.53 -1.98
CA PHE A 46 -3.22 11.31 -2.06
C PHE A 46 -3.38 12.77 -1.62
N TRP A 47 -2.26 13.39 -1.22
CA TRP A 47 -2.22 14.81 -0.86
C TRP A 47 -2.61 15.77 -1.99
N ASP A 48 -2.44 15.36 -3.24
CA ASP A 48 -2.81 16.13 -4.43
C ASP A 48 -4.19 15.74 -4.98
N GLY A 49 -4.89 14.82 -4.32
CA GLY A 49 -6.24 14.40 -4.66
C GLY A 49 -6.38 13.63 -5.98
N ARG A 50 -5.27 13.20 -6.59
CA ARG A 50 -5.28 12.62 -7.95
C ARG A 50 -5.97 11.26 -8.02
N ALA A 51 -6.04 10.53 -6.92
CA ALA A 51 -6.74 9.25 -6.83
C ALA A 51 -8.14 9.45 -6.24
N LYS A 52 -9.14 8.77 -6.81
CA LYS A 52 -10.54 8.90 -6.39
C LYS A 52 -10.95 7.85 -5.38
N THR A 53 -10.27 6.71 -5.36
CA THR A 53 -10.57 5.57 -4.49
C THR A 53 -9.32 5.09 -3.76
N LEU A 54 -9.53 4.33 -2.68
CA LEU A 54 -8.43 3.76 -1.90
C LEU A 54 -7.66 2.73 -2.74
N GLU A 55 -8.38 1.98 -3.57
CA GLU A 55 -7.87 0.98 -4.48
C GLU A 55 -6.96 1.60 -5.54
N ASP A 56 -7.36 2.74 -6.13
CA ASP A 56 -6.50 3.49 -7.07
C ASP A 56 -5.19 3.92 -6.40
N GLN A 57 -5.27 4.46 -5.19
CA GLN A 57 -4.09 4.89 -4.43
C GLN A 57 -3.18 3.69 -4.11
N ALA A 58 -3.76 2.59 -3.63
CA ALA A 58 -3.01 1.39 -3.27
C ALA A 58 -2.31 0.77 -4.49
N HIS A 59 -3.01 0.72 -5.64
CA HIS A 59 -2.44 0.25 -6.89
C HIS A 59 -1.23 1.08 -7.34
N ASP A 60 -1.35 2.41 -7.33
CA ASP A 60 -0.26 3.33 -7.67
C ASP A 60 0.97 3.16 -6.75
N VAL A 61 0.76 3.01 -5.44
CA VAL A 61 1.82 2.83 -4.44
C VAL A 61 2.52 1.47 -4.58
N LEU A 62 1.76 0.41 -4.85
CA LEU A 62 2.30 -0.94 -5.08
C LEU A 62 3.30 -0.98 -6.24
N LEU A 63 3.01 -0.23 -7.31
CA LEU A 63 3.81 -0.17 -8.53
C LEU A 63 4.88 0.92 -8.51
N ASN A 64 4.88 1.83 -7.54
CA ASN A 64 5.85 2.91 -7.47
C ASN A 64 7.26 2.36 -7.13
N PRO A 65 8.27 2.59 -7.99
CA PRO A 65 9.63 2.06 -7.81
C PRO A 65 10.37 2.63 -6.60
N LYS A 66 9.94 3.78 -6.06
CA LYS A 66 10.51 4.36 -4.82
C LYS A 66 9.80 3.90 -3.56
N GLU A 67 8.60 3.35 -3.68
CA GLU A 67 7.79 2.91 -2.55
C GLU A 67 7.89 1.39 -2.42
N MET A 68 6.87 0.64 -2.85
CA MET A 68 6.86 -0.82 -2.72
C MET A 68 7.69 -1.53 -3.80
N ASN A 69 8.04 -0.84 -4.89
CA ASN A 69 8.91 -1.33 -5.96
C ASN A 69 8.51 -2.72 -6.48
N SER A 70 7.21 -2.91 -6.69
CA SER A 70 6.66 -4.15 -7.20
C SER A 70 6.17 -3.99 -8.65
N ASN A 71 5.65 -5.07 -9.20
CA ASN A 71 4.90 -5.08 -10.44
C ASN A 71 3.84 -6.18 -10.40
N GLU A 72 2.84 -6.10 -11.28
CA GLU A 72 1.73 -7.06 -11.29
C GLU A 72 2.21 -8.52 -11.40
N ASN A 73 3.18 -8.80 -12.27
CA ASN A 73 3.66 -10.17 -12.46
C ASN A 73 4.33 -10.70 -11.20
N LEU A 74 5.12 -9.87 -10.52
CA LEU A 74 5.76 -10.22 -9.25
C LEU A 74 4.71 -10.46 -8.16
N ILE A 75 3.70 -9.60 -8.04
CA ILE A 75 2.62 -9.74 -7.05
C ILE A 75 1.84 -11.02 -7.31
N LYS A 76 1.36 -11.22 -8.54
CA LYS A 76 0.61 -12.42 -8.95
C LYS A 76 1.42 -13.68 -8.70
N ARG A 77 2.69 -13.71 -9.12
CA ARG A 77 3.59 -14.85 -8.89
C ARG A 77 3.79 -15.13 -7.40
N ASN A 78 3.98 -14.12 -6.57
CA ASN A 78 4.20 -14.33 -5.15
C ASN A 78 2.95 -14.88 -4.46
N LEU A 79 1.78 -14.30 -4.75
CA LEU A 79 0.50 -14.74 -4.17
C LEU A 79 0.07 -16.12 -4.69
N SER A 80 0.29 -16.43 -5.96
CA SER A 80 -0.08 -17.72 -6.56
C SER A 80 0.81 -18.89 -6.13
N ASN A 81 1.99 -18.60 -5.57
CA ASN A 81 2.92 -19.62 -5.06
C ASN A 81 2.79 -19.82 -3.54
N ASP A 82 1.81 -19.19 -2.89
CA ASP A 82 1.54 -19.32 -1.46
C ASP A 82 0.19 -20.01 -1.23
N GLU A 83 0.21 -21.22 -0.69
CA GLU A 83 -0.99 -22.05 -0.46
C GLU A 83 -1.99 -21.38 0.49
N MET A 84 -1.50 -20.62 1.48
CA MET A 84 -2.36 -19.88 2.40
C MET A 84 -3.08 -18.77 1.66
N TYR A 85 -2.38 -18.00 0.82
CA TYR A 85 -3.02 -16.96 0.01
C TYR A 85 -4.03 -17.55 -0.97
N LEU A 86 -3.71 -18.64 -1.67
CA LEU A 86 -4.67 -19.32 -2.56
C LEU A 86 -5.97 -19.70 -1.83
N SER A 87 -5.85 -20.27 -0.63
CA SER A 87 -7.00 -20.63 0.21
C SER A 87 -7.81 -19.38 0.64
N LEU A 88 -7.13 -18.30 1.03
CA LEU A 88 -7.77 -17.05 1.44
C LEU A 88 -8.46 -16.33 0.28
N PHE A 89 -7.88 -16.34 -0.92
CA PHE A 89 -8.50 -15.80 -2.13
C PHE A 89 -9.77 -16.57 -2.47
N LYS A 90 -9.71 -17.90 -2.49
CA LYS A 90 -10.89 -18.76 -2.71
C LYS A 90 -12.00 -18.47 -1.71
N LYS A 91 -11.66 -18.31 -0.43
CA LYS A 91 -12.64 -17.97 0.63
C LYS A 91 -13.26 -16.58 0.45
N SER A 92 -12.50 -15.62 -0.08
CA SER A 92 -12.93 -14.22 -0.17
C SER A 92 -13.74 -13.92 -1.43
N PHE A 93 -13.41 -14.58 -2.55
CA PHE A 93 -13.99 -14.28 -3.86
C PHE A 93 -14.75 -15.45 -4.50
N GLY A 94 -14.67 -16.67 -3.94
CA GLY A 94 -15.32 -17.86 -4.48
C GLY A 94 -14.46 -18.63 -5.49
N ASP A 95 -15.12 -19.40 -6.35
CA ASP A 95 -14.51 -20.29 -7.34
C ASP A 95 -14.77 -19.74 -8.77
N GLU A 96 -13.97 -18.77 -9.21
CA GLU A 96 -13.68 -18.45 -10.63
C GLU A 96 -12.20 -18.09 -10.81
#